data_AF-A0A933CXC9-F1
#
_entry.id   AF-A0A933CXC9-F1
#
_cell.length_a   1.000
_cell.length_b   1.000
_cell.length_c   1.000
_cell.angle_alpha   90.00
_cell.angle_beta   90.00
_cell.angle_gamma   90.00
#
_symmetry.space_group_name_H-M   'P 1'
#
loop_
_entity.id
_entity.type
_entity.pdbx_description
1 polymer ?
#
loop_
_entity_poly.entity_id
_entity_poly.type
_entity_poly.pdbx_seq_one_letter_code
_entity_poly.pdbx_strand_id
1 'polypeptide(L)'
;KPLNANLGEYRVPTALDVPQVVSELVDSYEPAGPWGVKEVGEGATLPTMGSYANAIYDAIGVRIYDLPLTPEKVWRAIQHRKQ
;
A
#
# COMPACT_ATOMS: atom_id res chain seq x y z
N LYS A 1 -26.36 -4.16 9.13
CA LYS A 1 -25.93 -2.77 9.44
C LYS A 1 -24.40 -2.76 9.47
N PRO A 2 -23.72 -1.74 8.91
CA PRO A 2 -22.26 -1.66 8.98
C PRO A 2 -21.81 -1.57 10.45
N LEU A 3 -20.69 -2.23 10.79
CA LEU A 3 -20.21 -2.31 12.17
C LEU A 3 -19.48 -1.03 12.62
N ASN A 4 -18.81 -0.34 11.70
CA ASN A 4 -17.92 0.80 11.97
C ASN A 4 -18.10 1.94 10.94
N ALA A 5 -19.34 2.38 10.69
CA ALA A 5 -19.65 3.46 9.74
C ALA A 5 -19.32 4.86 10.30
N ASN A 6 -18.12 5.04 10.84
CA ASN A 6 -17.59 6.29 11.36
C ASN A 6 -16.08 6.36 11.11
N LEU A 7 -15.52 7.58 11.12
CA LEU A 7 -14.09 7.81 10.82
C LEU A 7 -13.15 7.57 12.02
N GLY A 8 -13.70 7.20 13.20
CA GLY A 8 -12.89 6.85 14.37
C GLY A 8 -12.45 5.39 14.36
N GLU A 9 -13.37 4.49 13.99
CA GLU A 9 -13.13 3.04 13.93
C GLU A 9 -12.73 2.58 12.52
N TYR A 10 -13.28 3.20 11.47
CA TYR A 10 -12.78 3.03 10.11
C TYR A 10 -11.58 3.95 9.91
N ARG A 11 -10.40 3.45 10.26
CA ARG A 11 -9.17 4.23 10.28
C ARG A 11 -8.80 4.73 8.88
N VAL A 12 -8.78 6.05 8.72
CA VAL A 12 -8.17 6.74 7.60
C VAL A 12 -6.79 7.23 8.04
N PRO A 13 -5.72 7.07 7.23
CA PRO A 13 -4.39 7.57 7.57
C PRO A 13 -4.40 9.07 7.88
N THR A 14 -3.69 9.47 8.93
CA THR A 14 -3.41 10.85 9.29
C THR A 14 -2.08 11.31 8.72
N ALA A 15 -1.76 12.59 8.87
CA ALA A 15 -0.44 13.13 8.48
C ALA A 15 0.75 12.46 9.20
N LEU A 16 0.52 11.80 10.34
CA LEU A 16 1.57 11.09 11.08
C LEU A 16 1.74 9.63 10.61
N ASP A 17 0.77 9.07 9.87
CA ASP A 17 0.81 7.68 9.40
C ASP A 17 1.48 7.55 8.03
N VAL A 18 1.45 8.61 7.22
CA VAL A 18 1.94 8.59 5.84
C VAL A 18 3.47 8.77 5.83
N PRO A 19 4.23 7.87 5.20
CA PRO A 19 5.68 8.01 5.09
C PRO A 19 6.05 9.16 4.15
N GLN A 20 7.33 9.53 4.12
CA GLN A 20 7.84 10.43 3.09
C GLN A 20 7.63 9.81 1.70
N VAL A 21 6.91 10.51 0.83
CA VAL A 21 6.69 10.09 -0.56
C VAL A 21 7.61 10.88 -1.48
N VAL A 22 8.43 10.18 -2.24
CA VAL A 22 9.25 10.75 -3.32
C VAL A 22 8.59 10.42 -4.64
N SER A 23 8.36 11.42 -5.48
CA SER A 23 7.75 11.28 -6.80
C SER A 23 8.73 11.77 -7.86
N GLU A 24 8.85 10.99 -8.94
CA GLU A 24 9.71 11.30 -10.07
C GLU A 24 8.90 11.20 -11.37
N LEU A 25 9.19 12.09 -12.30
CA LEU A 25 8.59 12.05 -13.63
C LEU A 25 9.39 11.10 -14.51
N VAL A 26 8.73 10.05 -14.99
CA VAL A 26 9.31 9.14 -15.96
C VAL A 26 9.09 9.71 -17.36
N ASP A 27 10.18 9.90 -18.09
CA ASP A 27 10.13 10.34 -19.48
C ASP A 27 9.61 9.20 -20.36
N SER A 28 8.30 9.24 -20.64
CA SER A 28 7.64 8.32 -21.54
C SER A 28 6.63 9.07 -22.40
N TYR A 29 6.48 8.65 -23.66
CA TYR A 29 5.60 9.28 -24.63
C TYR A 29 4.53 8.29 -25.10
N GLU A 30 3.28 8.74 -25.18
CA GLU A 30 2.15 7.99 -25.74
C GLU A 30 1.75 8.56 -27.12
N PRO A 31 2.07 7.88 -28.23
CA PRO A 31 1.72 8.38 -29.57
C PRO A 31 0.23 8.65 -29.77
N ALA A 32 -0.65 7.90 -29.09
CA ALA A 32 -2.10 8.11 -29.17
C ALA A 32 -2.61 9.21 -28.22
N GLY A 33 -1.78 9.67 -27.28
CA GLY A 33 -2.15 10.60 -26.23
C GLY A 33 -2.01 12.05 -26.68
N PRO A 34 -2.92 12.95 -26.26
CA PRO A 34 -2.78 14.36 -26.57
C PRO A 34 -1.48 14.90 -25.96
N TRP A 35 -0.62 15.49 -26.79
CA TRP A 35 0.73 15.92 -26.38
C TRP A 35 1.63 14.81 -25.81
N GLY A 36 1.33 13.52 -26.06
CA GLY A 36 2.14 12.40 -25.56
C GLY A 36 1.83 11.94 -24.14
N VAL A 37 0.81 12.50 -23.48
CA VAL A 37 0.54 12.25 -22.06
C VAL A 37 -0.13 10.90 -21.81
N LYS A 38 0.11 10.35 -20.61
CA LYS A 38 -0.55 9.16 -20.06
C LYS A 38 -1.27 9.52 -18.76
N GLU A 39 -2.12 8.61 -18.32
CA GLU A 39 -2.77 8.66 -17.00
C GLU A 39 -1.76 8.38 -15.87
N VAL A 40 -2.05 8.90 -14.67
CA VAL A 40 -1.22 8.70 -13.45
C VAL A 40 -2.04 8.53 -12.16
N GLY A 41 -3.33 8.85 -12.15
CA GLY A 41 -4.15 8.88 -10.94
C GLY A 41 -4.36 7.51 -10.29
N GLU A 42 -4.77 6.52 -11.08
CA GLU A 42 -4.93 5.12 -10.66
C GLU A 42 -3.60 4.37 -10.78
N GLY A 43 -2.83 4.63 -11.84
CA GLY A 43 -1.55 3.96 -12.11
C GLY A 43 -0.55 4.09 -10.97
N ALA A 44 -0.47 5.27 -10.33
CA ALA A 44 0.39 5.48 -9.16
C ALA A 44 -0.16 4.82 -7.87
N THR A 45 -1.47 4.62 -7.78
CA THR A 45 -2.12 4.06 -6.60
C THR A 45 -2.02 2.53 -6.55
N LEU A 46 -2.20 1.86 -7.70
CA LEU A 46 -2.19 0.40 -7.85
C LEU A 46 -1.00 -0.33 -7.19
N PRO A 47 0.28 0.09 -7.39
CA PRO A 47 1.41 -0.64 -6.83
C PRO A 47 1.54 -0.49 -5.31
N THR A 48 0.86 0.48 -4.69
CA THR A 48 1.05 0.86 -3.29
C THR A 48 0.96 -0.33 -2.34
N MET A 49 -0.16 -1.08 -2.36
CA MET A 49 -0.35 -2.22 -1.46
C MET A 49 0.62 -3.37 -1.73
N GLY A 50 0.97 -3.60 -2.99
CA GLY A 50 1.98 -4.61 -3.37
C GLY A 50 3.36 -4.26 -2.83
N SER A 51 3.76 -2.99 -2.94
CA SER A 51 5.02 -2.47 -2.40
C SER A 51 5.10 -2.61 -0.88
N TYR A 52 4.04 -2.26 -0.14
CA TYR A 52 3.98 -2.47 1.32
C TYR A 52 4.08 -3.95 1.70
N ALA A 53 3.34 -4.83 1.01
CA ALA A 53 3.37 -6.27 1.27
C ALA A 53 4.75 -6.88 0.99
N ASN A 54 5.43 -6.42 -0.06
CA ASN A 54 6.78 -6.84 -0.40
C ASN A 54 7.80 -6.33 0.63
N ALA A 55 7.71 -5.08 1.07
CA ALA A 55 8.58 -4.51 2.10
C ALA A 55 8.43 -5.24 3.44
N ILE A 56 7.20 -5.59 3.84
CA ILE A 56 6.96 -6.40 5.03
C ILE A 56 7.56 -7.79 4.87
N TYR A 57 7.32 -8.45 3.72
CA TYR A 57 7.91 -9.76 3.44
C TYR A 57 9.44 -9.74 3.50
N ASP A 58 10.08 -8.72 2.92
CA ASP A 58 11.53 -8.53 2.96
C ASP A 58 12.03 -8.38 4.41
N ALA A 59 11.33 -7.58 5.23
CA ALA A 59 11.70 -7.34 6.63
C ALA A 59 11.50 -8.56 7.55
N ILE A 60 10.44 -9.36 7.36
CA ILE A 60 10.07 -10.45 8.29
C ILE A 60 10.21 -11.85 7.71
N GLY A 61 10.50 -12.01 6.42
CA GLY A 61 10.65 -13.30 5.73
C GLY A 61 9.38 -14.15 5.65
N VAL A 62 8.21 -13.58 5.93
CA VAL A 62 6.91 -14.30 5.92
C VAL A 62 5.91 -13.50 5.10
N ARG A 63 5.23 -14.17 4.17
CA ARG A 63 4.24 -13.53 3.31
C ARG A 63 2.86 -13.59 3.95
N ILE A 64 2.23 -12.43 4.09
CA ILE A 64 0.85 -12.28 4.56
C ILE A 64 -0.04 -12.04 3.34
N TYR A 65 -1.02 -12.91 3.11
CA TYR A 65 -1.94 -12.83 1.96
C TYR A 65 -3.33 -12.28 2.34
N ASP A 66 -3.54 -11.95 3.61
CA ASP A 66 -4.83 -11.50 4.13
C ASP A 66 -4.78 -10.02 4.53
N LEU A 67 -5.45 -9.17 3.75
CA LEU A 67 -5.54 -7.72 3.96
C LEU A 67 -6.67 -7.35 4.95
N PRO A 68 -6.60 -6.18 5.62
CA PRO A 68 -5.48 -5.25 5.68
C PRO A 68 -4.29 -5.84 6.48
N LEU A 69 -3.07 -5.35 6.23
CA LEU A 69 -1.85 -5.78 6.92
C LEU A 69 -1.76 -5.16 8.33
N THR A 70 -2.67 -5.53 9.22
CA THR A 70 -2.71 -4.95 10.57
C THR A 70 -1.50 -5.38 11.41
N PRO A 71 -1.10 -4.57 12.42
CA PRO A 71 -0.01 -4.92 13.32
C PRO A 71 -0.16 -6.30 13.97
N GLU A 72 -1.39 -6.71 14.31
CA GLU A 72 -1.68 -8.01 14.91
C GLU A 72 -1.40 -9.17 13.95
N LYS A 73 -1.75 -9.02 12.66
CA LYS A 73 -1.46 -10.04 11.65
C LYS A 73 0.04 -10.15 11.41
N VAL A 74 0.74 -9.01 11.33
CA VAL A 74 2.20 -8.97 11.22
C VAL A 74 2.86 -9.64 12.43
N TRP A 75 2.42 -9.29 13.64
CA TRP A 75 2.94 -9.89 14.87
C TRP A 75 2.72 -11.40 14.92
N ARG A 76 1.51 -11.89 14.59
CA ARG A 76 1.22 -13.33 14.53
C ARG A 76 2.08 -14.04 13.48
N ALA A 77 2.28 -13.46 12.30
CA ALA A 77 3.16 -14.01 11.27
C ALA A 77 4.60 -14.17 11.78
N ILE A 78 5.11 -13.19 12.54
CA ILE A 78 6.43 -13.26 13.17
C ILE A 78 6.49 -14.38 14.24
N GLN A 79 5.43 -14.58 15.03
CA GLN A 79 5.41 -15.63 16.06
C GLN A 79 5.38 -17.03 15.46
N HIS A 80 4.55 -17.28 14.45
CA HIS A 80 4.46 -18.62 13.83
C HIS A 80 5.76 -19.05 13.13
N ARG A 81 6.60 -18.12 12.69
CA ARG A 81 7.94 -18.43 12.14
C ARG A 81 8.92 -18.99 13.19
N LYS A 82 8.71 -18.69 14.48
CA LYS A 82 9.62 -19.12 15.56
C LYS A 82 9.35 -20.55 16.05
N GLN A 83 8.24 -21.16 15.64
CA GLN A 83 7.91 -22.56 15.90
C GLN A 83 8.50 -23.43 14.81
#